data_AF-A0A9D6NBM7-F1
#
_entry.id   AF-A0A9D6NBM7-F1
#
_cell.length_a   1.000
_cell.length_b   1.000
_cell.length_c   1.000
_cell.angle_alpha   90.00
_cell.angle_beta   90.00
_cell.angle_gamma   90.00
#
_symmetry.space_group_name_H-M   'P 1'
#
loop_
_entity.id
_entity.type
_entity.pdbx_description
1 polymer ?
#
loop_
_entity_poly.entity_id
_entity_poly.type
_entity_poly.pdbx_seq_one_letter_code
_entity_poly.pdbx_strand_id
1 'polypeptide(L)'
;MKRTRGSSLYSALAVLAILAVVVAGMTGLYTMGLNHIQSLTNGEMAQAEAEAALAELLARLTADPDYGTREEEIRGRVTPGLTDQQAHHVLTFRAGTGVPHSTHAASGSQPGSLGRTVPAGTVHAVAVGHCRGQYRTLEALIERPPFPYGLAASGRIESASPLVVKGTSGDWEEGKEDRPGHVVSNSLQGIGIGKREGLETCITGFAKSVGPIDILQPARVLEGILPHSAPTVLPDIPLQTFDNQGSPGVVNVVDTDFSGQVLDVMYRSAHDIRYNGPVEMRNAFLYVDGDLTVFGSLSGVGAIVATGDITLKGGSALGGLNRLALLAGGRVTLHGEGNYFQGLVYAEGGIDARNIVVVGNAIANHPDSPEQAGAQLDQVTIVADASSAVLAFTATSSSQAQSQEEAGRVPFQIDVAGGFFPNSESGGDPETESGGDENTYGSIDEAAQDVGEQLDGIWQDALDGKQSLLMLGLQSKPGPVLTIYKQFEELFWMAGEAARLVAEIKKLDPPPADDPDTPADEGAEAQAGLAQLEGKLGALEEKYKLAAEKGVEAYTGFMQEHTEANGAYKDLEGVTLDVTREYRIDVNSYLPESELYKIGYWHVYGYKP
;
A
#
# COMPACT_ATOMS: atom_id res chain seq x y z
N MET A 1 60.92 58.22 84.08
CA MET A 1 60.29 58.24 82.74
C MET A 1 60.90 57.17 81.82
N LYS A 2 60.49 55.91 81.95
CA LYS A 2 60.79 54.83 80.98
C LYS A 2 59.67 53.80 81.14
N ARG A 3 58.74 53.72 80.18
CA ARG A 3 57.83 52.59 79.86
C ARG A 3 56.50 53.10 79.27
N THR A 4 56.48 53.48 78.00
CA THR A 4 55.23 53.60 77.21
C THR A 4 55.40 53.21 75.73
N ARG A 5 56.61 52.90 75.25
CA ARG A 5 56.83 52.53 73.82
C ARG A 5 56.36 51.12 73.44
N GLY A 6 56.09 50.23 74.42
CA GLY A 6 55.68 48.85 74.16
C GLY A 6 54.24 48.71 73.67
N SER A 7 53.28 49.51 74.15
CA SER A 7 51.85 49.34 73.84
C SER A 7 51.51 49.63 72.37
N SER A 8 52.18 50.61 71.75
CA SER A 8 51.96 50.95 70.32
C SER A 8 52.42 49.84 69.37
N LEU A 9 53.48 49.10 69.73
CA LEU A 9 53.98 47.98 68.93
C LEU A 9 53.02 46.79 68.99
N TYR A 10 52.48 46.48 70.17
CA TYR A 10 51.47 45.44 70.34
C TYR A 10 50.16 45.76 69.62
N SER A 11 49.69 47.01 69.63
CA SER A 11 48.48 47.38 68.88
C SER A 11 48.69 47.30 67.37
N ALA A 12 49.85 47.75 66.87
CA ALA A 12 50.19 47.63 65.45
C ALA A 12 50.29 46.16 65.00
N LEU A 13 50.92 45.30 65.80
CA LEU A 13 51.00 43.86 65.56
C LEU A 13 49.64 43.18 65.62
N ALA A 14 48.78 43.55 66.57
CA ALA A 14 47.42 43.01 66.68
C ALA A 14 46.56 43.39 65.46
N VAL A 15 46.63 44.66 65.01
CA VAL A 15 45.93 45.10 63.79
C VAL A 15 46.45 44.37 62.56
N LEU A 16 47.78 44.22 62.42
CA LEU A 16 48.39 43.45 61.33
C LEU A 16 47.96 41.98 61.34
N ALA A 17 47.90 41.35 62.51
CA ALA A 17 47.46 39.97 62.66
C ALA A 17 45.98 39.80 62.27
N ILE A 18 45.10 40.72 62.70
CA ILE A 18 43.69 40.72 62.31
C ILE A 18 43.54 40.92 60.80
N LEU A 19 44.29 41.86 60.23
CA LEU A 19 44.26 42.13 58.78
C LEU A 19 44.72 40.90 57.98
N ALA A 20 45.77 40.22 58.44
CA ALA A 20 46.26 38.98 57.82
C ALA A 20 45.22 37.85 57.86
N VAL A 21 44.52 37.67 58.98
CA VAL A 21 43.43 36.67 59.10
C VAL A 21 42.27 37.01 58.17
N VAL A 22 41.89 38.29 58.07
CA VAL A 22 40.81 38.74 57.17
C VAL A 22 41.19 38.54 55.71
N VAL A 23 42.41 38.87 55.31
CA VAL A 23 42.92 38.66 53.94
C VAL A 23 42.98 37.17 53.60
N ALA A 24 43.47 36.33 54.53
CA ALA A 24 43.48 34.88 54.35
C ALA A 24 42.06 34.31 54.23
N GLY A 25 41.12 34.79 55.05
CA GLY A 25 39.71 34.41 54.98
C GLY A 25 39.05 34.79 53.65
N MET A 26 39.27 36.01 53.15
CA MET A 26 38.77 36.45 51.85
C MET A 26 39.39 35.66 50.69
N THR A 27 40.69 35.35 50.76
CA THR A 27 41.37 34.53 49.75
C THR A 27 40.83 33.10 49.72
N GLY A 28 40.54 32.52 50.90
CA GLY A 28 39.90 31.21 51.03
C GLY A 28 38.49 31.18 50.44
N LEU A 29 37.67 32.20 50.74
CA LEU A 29 36.32 32.30 50.17
C LEU A 29 36.34 32.52 48.65
N TYR A 30 37.29 33.32 48.16
CA TYR A 30 37.44 33.58 46.72
C TYR A 30 37.87 32.33 45.94
N THR A 31 38.87 31.59 46.45
CA THR A 31 39.32 30.33 45.83
C THR A 31 38.25 29.25 45.87
N MET A 32 37.50 29.14 46.97
CA MET A 32 36.34 28.26 47.07
C MET A 32 35.24 28.65 46.06
N GLY A 33 34.96 29.95 45.94
CA GLY A 33 34.00 30.49 44.97
C GLY A 33 34.41 30.19 43.53
N LEU A 34 35.69 30.40 43.17
CA LEU A 34 36.21 30.08 41.84
C LEU A 34 36.10 28.59 41.52
N ASN A 35 36.47 27.71 42.44
CA ASN A 35 36.36 26.26 42.25
C ASN A 35 34.90 25.83 42.07
N HIS A 36 33.98 26.45 42.83
CA HIS A 36 32.56 26.17 42.70
C HIS A 36 32.01 26.63 41.33
N ILE A 37 32.34 27.85 40.91
CA ILE A 37 31.94 28.37 39.59
C ILE A 37 32.50 27.49 38.47
N GLN A 38 33.79 27.14 38.52
CA GLN A 38 34.39 26.26 37.51
C GLN A 38 33.74 24.88 37.48
N SER A 39 33.41 24.30 38.64
CA SER A 39 32.70 23.02 38.71
C SER A 39 31.29 23.09 38.14
N LEU A 40 30.59 24.22 38.33
CA LEU A 40 29.26 24.44 37.75
C LEU A 40 29.36 24.58 36.23
N THR A 41 30.26 25.42 35.73
CA THR A 41 30.46 25.59 34.28
C THR A 41 30.88 24.29 33.60
N ASN A 42 31.81 23.53 34.20
CA ASN A 42 32.19 22.22 33.67
C ASN A 42 31.01 21.23 33.74
N GLY A 43 30.17 21.33 34.77
CA GLY A 43 28.94 20.53 34.89
C GLY A 43 27.92 20.83 33.79
N GLU A 44 27.72 22.11 33.45
CA GLU A 44 26.85 22.53 32.34
C GLU A 44 27.41 22.04 31.00
N MET A 45 28.73 22.16 30.78
CA MET A 45 29.37 21.62 29.57
C MET A 45 29.24 20.09 29.48
N ALA A 46 29.41 19.38 30.60
CA ALA A 46 29.20 17.93 30.64
C ALA A 46 27.75 17.55 30.33
N GLN A 47 26.78 18.34 30.76
CA GLN A 47 25.38 18.14 30.40
C GLN A 47 25.15 18.35 28.90
N ALA A 48 25.69 19.43 28.32
CA ALA A 48 25.58 19.70 26.89
C ALA A 48 26.18 18.57 26.03
N GLU A 49 27.29 17.97 26.48
CA GLU A 49 27.87 16.78 25.85
C GLU A 49 26.91 15.58 25.93
N ALA A 50 26.27 15.32 27.08
CA ALA A 50 25.28 14.25 27.22
C ALA A 50 24.03 14.46 26.34
N GLU A 51 23.53 15.69 26.26
CA GLU A 51 22.40 16.07 25.40
C GLU A 51 22.72 15.85 23.92
N ALA A 52 23.97 16.11 23.52
CA ALA A 52 24.39 15.87 22.15
C ALA A 52 24.45 14.39 21.77
N ALA A 53 24.91 13.51 22.68
CA ALA A 53 24.87 12.08 22.44
C ALA A 53 23.43 11.57 22.23
N LEU A 54 22.47 12.13 22.98
CA LEU A 54 21.07 11.81 22.81
C LEU A 54 20.51 12.36 21.49
N ALA A 55 20.85 13.59 21.12
CA ALA A 55 20.44 14.16 19.84
C ALA A 55 20.98 13.32 18.66
N GLU A 56 22.23 12.84 18.76
CA GLU A 56 22.80 11.92 17.78
C GLU A 56 22.09 10.56 17.79
N LEU A 57 21.70 10.04 18.96
CA LEU A 57 20.89 8.82 19.03
C LEU A 57 19.55 8.99 18.32
N LEU A 58 18.83 10.11 18.53
CA LEU A 58 17.56 10.38 17.87
C LEU A 58 17.73 10.44 16.34
N ALA A 59 18.79 11.10 15.87
CA ALA A 59 19.11 11.14 14.44
C ALA A 59 19.40 9.74 13.87
N ARG A 60 20.12 8.89 14.61
CA ARG A 60 20.42 7.51 14.19
C ARG A 60 19.19 6.61 14.22
N LEU A 61 18.33 6.73 15.25
CA LEU A 61 17.06 6.01 15.32
C LEU A 61 16.12 6.40 14.18
N THR A 62 16.14 7.68 13.79
CA THR A 62 15.36 8.17 12.65
C THR A 62 15.83 7.57 11.32
N ALA A 63 17.14 7.41 11.14
CA ALA A 63 17.70 6.78 9.94
C ALA A 63 17.61 5.25 9.94
N ASP A 64 17.73 4.63 11.12
CA ASP A 64 17.72 3.19 11.33
C ASP A 64 16.89 2.87 12.59
N PRO A 65 15.60 2.51 12.43
CA PRO A 65 14.73 2.21 13.56
C PRO A 65 15.25 1.07 14.45
N ASP A 66 16.08 0.18 13.91
CA ASP A 66 16.65 -0.97 14.64
C ASP A 66 17.98 -0.61 15.34
N TYR A 67 18.42 0.65 15.27
CA TYR A 67 19.63 1.11 15.93
C TYR A 67 19.62 0.81 17.43
N GLY A 68 20.72 0.25 17.94
CA GLY A 68 20.85 -0.17 19.34
C GLY A 68 20.54 -1.64 19.60
N THR A 69 20.00 -2.37 18.62
CA THR A 69 19.84 -3.83 18.70
C THR A 69 21.15 -4.59 18.43
N ARG A 70 22.18 -3.93 17.87
CA ARG A 70 23.47 -4.54 17.48
C ARG A 70 24.62 -4.10 18.40
N GLU A 71 24.31 -3.71 19.64
CA GLU A 71 25.28 -3.25 20.66
C GLU A 71 26.17 -2.07 20.20
N GLU A 72 25.59 -1.13 19.45
CA GLU A 72 26.31 0.03 18.92
C GLU A 72 26.71 1.05 20.01
N GLU A 73 27.69 1.90 19.68
CA GLU A 73 28.18 2.99 20.54
C GLU A 73 28.23 4.30 19.76
N ILE A 74 27.81 5.38 20.43
CA ILE A 74 27.98 6.77 20.04
C ILE A 74 29.02 7.38 20.96
N ARG A 75 30.09 7.90 20.37
CA ARG A 75 31.15 8.60 21.09
C ARG A 75 31.62 9.78 20.27
N GLY A 76 31.63 10.95 20.90
CA GLY A 76 31.97 12.19 20.22
C GLY A 76 32.27 13.33 21.18
N ARG A 77 32.34 14.53 20.60
CA ARG A 77 32.58 15.79 21.32
C ARG A 77 31.94 16.94 20.55
N VAL A 78 31.26 17.83 21.27
CA VAL A 78 30.68 19.05 20.68
C VAL A 78 31.36 20.32 21.17
N THR A 79 31.99 20.28 22.36
CA THR A 79 32.58 21.47 22.97
C THR A 79 33.79 21.98 22.17
N PRO A 80 33.72 23.19 21.58
CA PRO A 80 34.81 23.72 20.76
C PRO A 80 36.07 23.99 21.59
N GLY A 81 37.24 23.66 21.04
CA GLY A 81 38.53 23.99 21.66
C GLY A 81 38.96 23.12 22.85
N LEU A 82 38.19 22.09 23.21
CA LEU A 82 38.60 21.08 24.20
C LEU A 82 39.01 19.77 23.52
N THR A 83 39.99 19.07 24.07
CA THR A 83 40.39 17.73 23.59
C THR A 83 39.43 16.64 24.08
N ASP A 84 39.44 15.45 23.48
CA ASP A 84 38.55 14.34 23.87
C ASP A 84 38.81 13.84 25.31
N GLN A 85 40.02 14.07 25.83
CA GLN A 85 40.34 13.82 27.24
C GLN A 85 39.70 14.84 28.18
N GLN A 86 39.47 16.06 27.68
CA GLN A 86 38.90 17.15 28.46
C GLN A 86 37.39 17.21 28.38
N ALA A 87 36.80 16.90 27.23
CA ALA A 87 35.36 16.81 27.05
C ALA A 87 35.01 15.75 26.02
N HIS A 88 34.04 14.90 26.35
CA HIS A 88 33.48 13.90 25.44
C HIS A 88 32.12 13.44 25.95
N HIS A 89 31.35 12.81 25.07
CA HIS A 89 30.16 12.06 25.43
C HIS A 89 30.24 10.62 24.97
N VAL A 90 29.53 9.74 25.68
CA VAL A 90 29.39 8.32 25.35
C VAL A 90 27.94 7.91 25.59
N LEU A 91 27.38 7.19 24.62
CA LEU A 91 26.14 6.42 24.75
C LEU A 91 26.39 5.05 24.11
N THR A 92 26.16 3.96 24.84
CA THR A 92 26.49 2.61 24.36
C THR A 92 25.36 1.65 24.66
N PHE A 93 25.01 0.80 23.70
CA PHE A 93 24.08 -0.32 23.93
C PHE A 93 24.79 -1.58 24.43
N ARG A 94 26.13 -1.55 24.51
CA ARG A 94 26.93 -2.67 25.00
C ARG A 94 27.02 -2.67 26.53
N ALA A 95 26.62 -3.77 27.14
CA ALA A 95 26.78 -3.98 28.57
C ALA A 95 28.25 -4.21 28.97
N GLY A 96 28.61 -3.82 30.20
CA GLY A 96 29.92 -4.15 30.80
C GLY A 96 31.10 -3.25 30.41
N THR A 97 30.85 -2.11 29.76
CA THR A 97 31.88 -1.14 29.30
C THR A 97 32.37 -0.18 30.39
N GLY A 98 31.85 -0.30 31.63
CA GLY A 98 32.17 0.60 32.74
C GLY A 98 31.38 1.90 32.75
N VAL A 99 30.58 2.16 31.72
CA VAL A 99 29.54 3.21 31.69
C VAL A 99 28.15 2.57 31.70
N PRO A 100 27.11 3.27 32.19
CA PRO A 100 25.73 2.83 32.02
C PRO A 100 25.41 2.60 30.53
N HIS A 101 24.69 1.52 30.23
CA HIS A 101 24.29 1.18 28.87
C HIS A 101 22.86 1.65 28.57
N SER A 102 22.56 1.82 27.30
CA SER A 102 21.21 1.99 26.76
C SER A 102 20.62 0.64 26.39
N THR A 103 19.30 0.53 26.33
CA THR A 103 18.59 -0.70 25.98
C THR A 103 17.50 -0.41 24.96
N HIS A 104 17.50 -1.14 23.85
CA HIS A 104 16.44 -1.08 22.85
C HIS A 104 15.51 -2.29 23.01
N ALA A 105 14.32 -2.06 23.55
CA ALA A 105 13.32 -3.08 23.84
C ALA A 105 12.33 -3.28 22.68
N ALA A 106 12.82 -3.65 21.48
CA ALA A 106 12.01 -3.69 20.25
C ALA A 106 10.78 -4.64 20.34
N SER A 107 10.97 -5.87 20.82
CA SER A 107 9.93 -6.93 20.76
C SER A 107 9.51 -7.50 22.12
N GLY A 108 9.71 -6.75 23.20
CA GLY A 108 9.34 -7.18 24.55
C GLY A 108 10.02 -6.35 25.63
N SER A 109 9.51 -6.39 26.86
CA SER A 109 10.12 -5.68 27.96
C SER A 109 11.50 -6.28 28.29
N GLN A 110 12.51 -5.43 28.40
CA GLN A 110 13.89 -5.84 28.68
C GLN A 110 14.42 -5.16 29.94
N PRO A 111 15.36 -5.78 30.68
CA PRO A 111 16.06 -5.09 31.75
C PRO A 111 16.92 -3.97 31.13
N GLY A 112 16.63 -2.74 31.54
CA GLY A 112 17.44 -1.56 31.25
C GLY A 112 18.63 -1.45 32.18
N SER A 113 19.49 -0.48 31.89
CA SER A 113 20.54 -0.13 32.84
C SER A 113 19.95 0.43 34.13
N LEU A 114 20.75 0.38 35.21
CA LEU A 114 20.35 0.83 36.55
C LEU A 114 19.21 0.03 37.21
N GLY A 115 18.92 -1.17 36.69
CA GLY A 115 17.97 -2.12 37.31
C GLY A 115 16.49 -1.81 37.06
N ARG A 116 16.18 -0.98 36.05
CA ARG A 116 14.81 -0.66 35.64
C ARG A 116 14.36 -1.59 34.52
N THR A 117 13.07 -1.88 34.43
CA THR A 117 12.49 -2.60 33.28
C THR A 117 12.07 -1.60 32.22
N VAL A 118 12.57 -1.79 31.00
CA VAL A 118 12.24 -1.00 29.81
C VAL A 118 11.01 -1.62 29.15
N PRO A 119 9.91 -0.88 28.95
CA PRO A 119 8.72 -1.38 28.26
C PRO A 119 9.00 -1.78 26.81
N ALA A 120 8.22 -2.74 26.29
CA ALA A 120 8.27 -3.10 24.87
C ALA A 120 7.98 -1.90 23.95
N GLY A 121 8.65 -1.83 22.81
CA GLY A 121 8.51 -0.76 21.82
C GLY A 121 9.20 0.56 22.19
N THR A 122 10.07 0.55 23.20
CA THR A 122 10.77 1.76 23.67
C THR A 122 12.29 1.60 23.66
N VAL A 123 12.99 2.73 23.52
CA VAL A 123 14.44 2.83 23.65
C VAL A 123 14.75 3.57 24.94
N HIS A 124 15.38 2.88 25.87
CA HIS A 124 15.96 3.48 27.07
C HIS A 124 17.36 3.98 26.75
N ALA A 125 17.51 5.29 26.64
CA ALA A 125 18.75 5.94 26.30
C ALA A 125 19.45 6.46 27.57
N VAL A 126 20.70 6.05 27.76
CA VAL A 126 21.56 6.56 28.85
C VAL A 126 22.83 7.17 28.26
N ALA A 127 22.87 8.49 28.20
CA ALA A 127 24.00 9.27 27.70
C ALA A 127 24.86 9.78 28.86
N VAL A 128 26.18 9.63 28.77
CA VAL A 128 27.14 10.17 29.75
C VAL A 128 27.99 11.23 29.08
N GLY A 129 27.93 12.45 29.57
CA GLY A 129 28.84 13.53 29.19
C GLY A 129 29.89 13.78 30.27
N HIS A 130 31.10 14.07 29.83
CA HIS A 130 32.25 14.39 30.67
C HIS A 130 32.83 15.74 30.27
N CYS A 131 33.15 16.58 31.25
CA CYS A 131 33.96 17.77 31.05
C CYS A 131 34.85 18.03 32.27
N ARG A 132 36.17 17.99 32.08
CA ARG A 132 37.20 18.36 33.07
C ARG A 132 36.96 17.78 34.47
N GLY A 133 36.67 16.49 34.54
CA GLY A 133 36.45 15.75 35.80
C GLY A 133 35.03 15.86 36.36
N GLN A 134 34.11 16.54 35.68
CA GLN A 134 32.69 16.51 35.98
C GLN A 134 31.98 15.56 35.00
N TYR A 135 31.06 14.75 35.53
CA TYR A 135 30.22 13.87 34.73
C TYR A 135 28.74 14.23 34.92
N ARG A 136 27.98 14.12 33.84
CA ARG A 136 26.52 14.19 33.83
C ARG A 136 25.99 13.01 33.06
N THR A 137 25.02 12.34 33.63
CA THR A 137 24.30 11.28 32.92
C THR A 137 22.87 11.72 32.72
N LEU A 138 22.41 11.48 31.51
CA LEU A 138 21.09 11.83 31.01
C LEU A 138 20.39 10.53 30.67
N GLU A 139 19.22 10.35 31.27
CA GLU A 139 18.32 9.23 31.02
C GLU A 139 17.12 9.74 30.24
N ALA A 140 16.82 9.05 29.15
CA ALA A 140 15.61 9.29 28.39
C ALA A 140 14.91 7.98 28.06
N LEU A 141 13.59 7.98 28.09
CA LEU A 141 12.78 6.94 27.49
C LEU A 141 12.20 7.49 26.20
N ILE A 142 12.65 6.93 25.08
CA ILE A 142 12.25 7.33 23.73
C ILE A 142 11.23 6.30 23.25
N GLU A 143 10.08 6.76 22.80
CA GLU A 143 9.04 5.94 22.21
C GLU A 143 8.70 6.45 20.81
N ARG A 144 8.29 5.54 19.94
CA ARG A 144 7.67 5.88 18.66
C ARG A 144 6.16 5.88 18.87
N PRO A 145 5.52 7.05 19.07
CA PRO A 145 4.08 7.07 19.32
C PRO A 145 3.34 6.53 18.10
N PRO A 146 2.28 5.72 18.29
CA PRO A 146 1.41 5.37 17.18
C PRO A 146 0.69 6.62 16.66
N PHE A 147 0.27 6.58 15.40
CA PHE A 147 -0.49 7.66 14.80
C PHE A 147 -1.77 7.92 15.63
N PRO A 148 -1.96 9.12 16.18
CA PRO A 148 -2.94 9.33 17.25
C PRO A 148 -4.37 9.54 16.74
N TYR A 149 -4.56 9.79 15.45
CA TYR A 149 -5.87 10.18 14.89
C TYR A 149 -6.60 8.98 14.29
N GLY A 150 -7.85 8.77 14.71
CA GLY A 150 -8.75 7.84 14.02
C GLY A 150 -9.22 8.42 12.69
N LEU A 151 -9.53 9.71 12.69
CA LEU A 151 -9.89 10.48 11.50
C LEU A 151 -9.05 11.75 11.42
N ALA A 152 -8.32 11.89 10.32
CA ALA A 152 -7.54 13.09 10.03
C ALA A 152 -7.85 13.57 8.61
N ALA A 153 -8.15 14.87 8.45
CA ALA A 153 -8.39 15.46 7.15
C ALA A 153 -7.63 16.78 7.00
N SER A 154 -6.98 17.03 5.86
CA SER A 154 -6.50 18.37 5.54
C SER A 154 -7.65 19.31 5.22
N GLY A 155 -8.73 18.76 4.65
CA GLY A 155 -9.96 19.46 4.27
C GLY A 155 -11.05 19.40 5.34
N ARG A 156 -12.23 19.91 4.99
CA ARG A 156 -13.40 19.97 5.88
C ARG A 156 -13.88 18.56 6.23
N ILE A 157 -14.25 18.34 7.49
CA ILE A 157 -14.96 17.14 7.92
C ILE A 157 -16.44 17.49 8.08
N GLU A 158 -17.30 16.82 7.32
CA GLU A 158 -18.75 16.99 7.37
C GLU A 158 -19.44 15.64 7.55
N SER A 159 -20.16 15.48 8.66
CA SER A 159 -20.97 14.29 8.93
C SER A 159 -22.45 14.67 8.93
N ALA A 160 -23.26 14.07 8.05
CA ALA A 160 -24.69 14.35 7.96
C ALA A 160 -25.46 13.85 9.19
N SER A 161 -24.99 12.78 9.82
CA SER A 161 -25.55 12.17 11.02
C SER A 161 -24.48 12.05 12.12
N PRO A 162 -24.85 11.62 13.34
CA PRO A 162 -23.90 11.50 14.44
C PRO A 162 -22.69 10.62 14.10
N LEU A 163 -21.50 11.11 14.45
CA LEU A 163 -20.23 10.44 14.21
C LEU A 163 -19.73 9.80 15.52
N VAL A 164 -19.25 8.57 15.45
CA VAL A 164 -18.61 7.89 16.58
C VAL A 164 -17.13 7.70 16.27
N VAL A 165 -16.24 8.20 17.12
CA VAL A 165 -14.78 7.99 17.01
C VAL A 165 -14.24 7.50 18.35
N LYS A 166 -13.68 6.30 18.35
CA LYS A 166 -13.10 5.64 19.53
C LYS A 166 -11.64 5.23 19.26
N GLY A 167 -10.91 4.78 20.29
CA GLY A 167 -9.55 4.28 20.14
C GLY A 167 -9.32 2.96 20.88
N THR A 168 -8.49 2.10 20.30
CA THR A 168 -8.08 0.80 20.87
C THR A 168 -6.57 0.61 20.72
N SER A 169 -5.96 -0.12 21.66
CA SER A 169 -4.54 -0.48 21.63
C SER A 169 -4.24 -1.80 20.88
N GLY A 170 -5.27 -2.56 20.53
CA GLY A 170 -5.15 -3.85 19.82
C GLY A 170 -6.43 -4.24 19.10
N ASP A 171 -6.56 -5.54 18.78
CA ASP A 171 -7.70 -6.08 18.01
C ASP A 171 -9.03 -5.61 18.60
N TRP A 172 -9.82 -4.94 17.75
CA TRP A 172 -11.05 -4.30 18.20
C TRP A 172 -12.10 -5.34 18.61
N GLU A 173 -12.55 -5.22 19.85
CA GLU A 173 -13.80 -5.80 20.33
C GLU A 173 -14.64 -4.67 20.93
N GLU A 174 -15.95 -4.71 20.68
CA GLU A 174 -16.87 -3.72 21.23
C GLU A 174 -16.79 -3.69 22.76
N GLY A 175 -16.60 -2.50 23.34
CA GLY A 175 -16.48 -2.31 24.79
C GLY A 175 -15.06 -2.44 25.37
N LYS A 176 -14.06 -2.74 24.54
CA LYS A 176 -12.63 -2.79 24.93
C LYS A 176 -11.83 -1.55 24.51
N GLU A 177 -12.49 -0.41 24.26
CA GLU A 177 -11.83 0.82 23.85
C GLU A 177 -11.05 1.44 25.02
N ASP A 178 -9.72 1.29 25.00
CA ASP A 178 -8.80 1.68 26.07
C ASP A 178 -7.97 2.94 25.74
N ARG A 179 -8.20 3.54 24.56
CA ARG A 179 -7.47 4.73 24.08
C ARG A 179 -8.41 5.82 23.54
N PRO A 180 -7.96 7.09 23.57
CA PRO A 180 -8.70 8.18 22.95
C PRO A 180 -8.66 8.07 21.41
N GLY A 181 -9.83 8.18 20.77
CA GLY A 181 -9.97 8.33 19.32
C GLY A 181 -10.01 9.80 18.95
N HIS A 182 -8.90 10.33 18.44
CA HIS A 182 -8.80 11.74 18.07
C HIS A 182 -9.32 12.02 16.66
N VAL A 183 -9.92 13.20 16.48
CA VAL A 183 -10.35 13.74 15.18
C VAL A 183 -9.63 15.06 14.92
N VAL A 184 -9.10 15.24 13.71
CA VAL A 184 -8.44 16.48 13.30
C VAL A 184 -8.85 16.95 11.90
N SER A 185 -9.13 18.24 11.75
CA SER A 185 -9.26 18.92 10.46
C SER A 185 -8.33 20.13 10.35
N ASN A 186 -7.61 20.25 9.23
CA ASN A 186 -6.82 21.46 8.93
C ASN A 186 -7.59 22.51 8.12
N SER A 187 -8.85 22.28 7.75
CA SER A 187 -9.62 23.24 6.95
C SER A 187 -10.08 24.43 7.79
N LEU A 188 -10.12 25.60 7.15
CA LEU A 188 -10.70 26.83 7.72
C LEU A 188 -12.22 26.71 7.91
N GLN A 189 -12.88 25.81 7.19
CA GLN A 189 -14.31 25.50 7.34
C GLN A 189 -14.57 24.54 8.52
N GLY A 190 -13.52 23.83 8.95
CA GLY A 190 -13.48 23.04 10.17
C GLY A 190 -14.31 21.75 10.16
N ILE A 191 -14.99 21.47 11.28
CA ILE A 191 -15.71 20.20 11.51
C ILE A 191 -17.21 20.50 11.71
N GLY A 192 -18.07 19.91 10.90
CA GLY A 192 -19.52 19.95 11.05
C GLY A 192 -20.11 18.55 11.26
N ILE A 193 -20.86 18.34 12.33
CA ILE A 193 -21.52 17.06 12.63
C ILE A 193 -23.00 17.30 12.89
N GLY A 194 -23.83 16.68 12.05
CA GLY A 194 -25.29 16.71 12.11
C GLY A 194 -25.89 15.90 13.26
N LYS A 195 -27.22 15.93 13.36
CA LYS A 195 -27.97 15.18 14.36
C LYS A 195 -28.97 14.23 13.70
N ARG A 196 -29.26 13.12 14.37
CA ARG A 196 -30.31 12.18 13.98
C ARG A 196 -30.97 11.63 15.25
N GLU A 197 -32.29 11.51 15.25
CA GLU A 197 -33.02 11.02 16.41
C GLU A 197 -32.58 9.59 16.78
N GLY A 198 -32.39 9.34 18.08
CA GLY A 198 -31.99 8.03 18.60
C GLY A 198 -30.48 7.73 18.53
N LEU A 199 -29.67 8.60 17.93
CA LEU A 199 -28.20 8.45 17.84
C LEU A 199 -27.50 9.64 18.53
N GLU A 200 -26.29 9.40 19.04
CA GLU A 200 -25.46 10.40 19.74
C GLU A 200 -24.06 10.42 19.13
N THR A 201 -23.51 11.62 18.94
CA THR A 201 -22.11 11.78 18.51
C THR A 201 -21.20 11.47 19.69
N CYS A 202 -20.23 10.58 19.52
CA CYS A 202 -19.32 10.17 20.61
C CYS A 202 -17.87 10.15 20.12
N ILE A 203 -17.06 11.09 20.59
CA ILE A 203 -15.62 11.15 20.31
C ILE A 203 -14.88 10.93 21.64
N THR A 204 -14.13 9.84 21.75
CA THR A 204 -13.43 9.53 23.02
C THR A 204 -12.16 10.35 23.22
N GLY A 205 -11.60 10.94 22.16
CA GLY A 205 -10.47 11.86 22.23
C GLY A 205 -10.86 13.33 22.02
N PHE A 206 -9.86 14.13 21.65
CA PHE A 206 -10.04 15.51 21.18
C PHE A 206 -10.67 15.59 19.79
N ALA A 207 -11.55 16.57 19.61
CA ALA A 207 -11.90 17.11 18.29
C ALA A 207 -11.12 18.42 18.07
N LYS A 208 -10.15 18.40 17.16
CA LYS A 208 -9.26 19.54 16.87
C LYS A 208 -9.50 20.06 15.46
N SER A 209 -9.57 21.38 15.29
CA SER A 209 -9.80 21.99 13.99
C SER A 209 -9.10 23.34 13.86
N VAL A 210 -8.61 23.68 12.67
CA VAL A 210 -8.18 25.05 12.35
C VAL A 210 -9.39 25.98 12.19
N GLY A 211 -10.49 25.46 11.65
CA GLY A 211 -11.77 26.15 11.54
C GLY A 211 -12.65 26.03 12.79
N PRO A 212 -13.94 26.42 12.68
CA PRO A 212 -14.93 26.17 13.71
C PRO A 212 -15.20 24.67 13.91
N ILE A 213 -15.82 24.32 15.03
CA ILE A 213 -16.29 22.95 15.30
C ILE A 213 -17.76 23.04 15.71
N ASP A 214 -18.65 22.64 14.81
CA ASP A 214 -20.09 22.69 14.97
C ASP A 214 -20.66 21.27 15.10
N ILE A 215 -20.85 20.83 16.35
CA ILE A 215 -21.40 19.50 16.67
C ILE A 215 -22.80 19.65 17.25
N LEU A 216 -23.82 19.18 16.53
CA LEU A 216 -25.20 19.22 17.00
C LEU A 216 -25.42 18.22 18.13
N GLN A 217 -26.17 18.66 19.16
CA GLN A 217 -26.50 17.84 20.33
C GLN A 217 -27.59 16.80 20.01
N PRO A 218 -27.58 15.62 20.69
CA PRO A 218 -26.68 15.22 21.77
C PRO A 218 -25.29 14.80 21.26
N ALA A 219 -24.24 15.27 21.94
CA ALA A 219 -22.86 14.91 21.60
C ALA A 219 -21.94 14.87 22.82
N ARG A 220 -21.02 13.91 22.83
CA ARG A 220 -19.99 13.73 23.85
C ARG A 220 -18.62 13.72 23.21
N VAL A 221 -17.77 14.66 23.63
CA VAL A 221 -16.35 14.69 23.29
C VAL A 221 -15.60 14.65 24.62
N LEU A 222 -14.93 13.53 24.93
CA LEU A 222 -14.47 13.25 26.30
C LEU A 222 -13.26 14.09 26.71
N GLU A 223 -12.26 14.21 25.84
CA GLU A 223 -11.04 14.99 26.11
C GLU A 223 -11.23 16.49 25.79
N GLY A 224 -12.20 16.82 24.94
CA GLY A 224 -12.63 18.19 24.68
C GLY A 224 -12.55 18.64 23.22
N ILE A 225 -13.00 19.86 22.98
CA ILE A 225 -13.11 20.47 21.65
C ILE A 225 -12.11 21.62 21.55
N LEU A 226 -11.29 21.61 20.50
CA LEU A 226 -10.20 22.57 20.26
C LEU A 226 -10.40 23.26 18.89
N PRO A 227 -11.35 24.21 18.78
CA PRO A 227 -11.55 24.98 17.54
C PRO A 227 -10.43 26.02 17.37
N HIS A 228 -10.22 26.51 16.15
CA HIS A 228 -9.21 27.54 15.85
C HIS A 228 -7.78 27.20 16.31
N SER A 229 -7.44 25.92 16.27
CA SER A 229 -6.11 25.41 16.60
C SER A 229 -5.11 25.64 15.47
N ALA A 230 -3.81 25.56 15.80
CA ALA A 230 -2.78 25.49 14.78
C ALA A 230 -2.92 24.20 13.94
N PRO A 231 -2.61 24.26 12.62
CA PRO A 231 -2.63 23.08 11.75
C PRO A 231 -1.77 21.95 12.32
N THR A 232 -2.24 20.72 12.15
CA THR A 232 -1.49 19.51 12.50
C THR A 232 -0.79 18.98 11.25
N VAL A 233 0.43 18.48 11.38
CA VAL A 233 1.09 17.81 10.25
C VAL A 233 0.45 16.45 10.00
N LEU A 234 0.02 16.22 8.77
CA LEU A 234 -0.56 14.97 8.31
C LEU A 234 0.43 14.26 7.38
N PRO A 235 0.40 12.91 7.32
CA PRO A 235 1.32 12.14 6.50
C PRO A 235 1.04 12.37 5.00
N ASP A 236 2.11 12.47 4.24
CA ASP A 236 2.10 12.63 2.78
C ASP A 236 2.70 11.38 2.13
N ILE A 237 1.85 10.55 1.52
CA ILE A 237 2.22 9.22 1.02
C ILE A 237 2.35 9.29 -0.50
N PRO A 238 3.57 9.34 -1.07
CA PRO A 238 3.76 9.47 -2.51
C PRO A 238 3.39 8.17 -3.24
N LEU A 239 2.18 8.10 -3.78
CA LEU A 239 1.60 6.88 -4.33
C LEU A 239 2.39 6.30 -5.51
N GLN A 240 3.08 7.14 -6.26
CA GLN A 240 3.90 6.71 -7.41
C GLN A 240 5.11 5.88 -6.98
N THR A 241 5.55 5.97 -5.72
CA THR A 241 6.63 5.12 -5.19
C THR A 241 6.23 3.65 -5.08
N PHE A 242 4.94 3.37 -5.13
CA PHE A 242 4.39 2.02 -5.09
C PHE A 242 4.18 1.40 -6.48
N ASP A 243 4.44 2.14 -7.56
CA ASP A 243 4.38 1.56 -8.92
C ASP A 243 5.47 0.49 -9.06
N ASN A 244 5.02 -0.75 -9.24
CA ASN A 244 5.85 -1.92 -9.36
C ASN A 244 6.15 -2.28 -10.83
N GLN A 245 5.87 -1.39 -11.80
CA GLN A 245 6.10 -1.63 -13.22
C GLN A 245 7.50 -2.17 -13.50
N GLY A 246 7.56 -3.28 -14.26
CA GLY A 246 8.82 -3.90 -14.66
C GLY A 246 9.59 -4.59 -13.52
N SER A 247 9.05 -4.62 -12.31
CA SER A 247 9.61 -5.46 -11.23
C SER A 247 9.36 -6.94 -11.53
N PRO A 248 10.31 -7.84 -11.24
CA PRO A 248 10.07 -9.28 -11.30
C PRO A 248 8.88 -9.69 -10.42
N GLY A 249 8.08 -10.66 -10.85
CA GLY A 249 6.94 -11.15 -10.08
C GLY A 249 5.66 -10.31 -10.19
N VAL A 250 5.65 -9.26 -11.01
CA VAL A 250 4.47 -8.41 -11.20
C VAL A 250 3.63 -8.90 -12.37
N VAL A 251 2.38 -9.23 -12.08
CA VAL A 251 1.37 -9.59 -13.07
C VAL A 251 0.72 -8.31 -13.60
N ASN A 252 0.91 -8.02 -14.88
CA ASN A 252 0.18 -6.94 -15.54
C ASN A 252 -1.25 -7.42 -15.82
N VAL A 253 -2.22 -6.70 -15.27
CA VAL A 253 -3.64 -6.87 -15.51
C VAL A 253 -3.99 -6.10 -16.77
N VAL A 254 -4.49 -6.80 -17.78
CA VAL A 254 -4.87 -6.21 -19.08
C VAL A 254 -6.36 -5.95 -19.14
N ASP A 255 -7.17 -6.83 -18.54
CA ASP A 255 -8.62 -6.70 -18.49
C ASP A 255 -9.05 -5.61 -17.50
N THR A 256 -10.18 -4.97 -17.81
CA THR A 256 -10.74 -3.87 -17.01
C THR A 256 -11.93 -4.31 -16.16
N ASP A 257 -12.56 -5.44 -16.46
CA ASP A 257 -13.80 -5.89 -15.83
C ASP A 257 -13.71 -7.35 -15.40
N PHE A 258 -13.92 -7.63 -14.12
CA PHE A 258 -13.85 -8.95 -13.51
C PHE A 258 -15.15 -9.28 -12.78
N SER A 259 -15.55 -10.54 -12.72
CA SER A 259 -16.74 -10.98 -11.97
C SER A 259 -16.47 -11.20 -10.48
N GLY A 260 -15.24 -11.56 -10.10
CA GLY A 260 -14.78 -11.79 -8.73
C GLY A 260 -13.40 -12.48 -8.79
N GLN A 261 -12.49 -12.15 -7.87
CA GLN A 261 -11.10 -12.59 -8.00
C GLN A 261 -10.44 -12.83 -6.65
N VAL A 262 -9.64 -13.90 -6.56
CA VAL A 262 -8.66 -14.07 -5.50
C VAL A 262 -7.34 -13.50 -5.98
N LEU A 263 -6.86 -12.47 -5.31
CA LEU A 263 -5.57 -11.85 -5.55
C LEU A 263 -4.58 -12.44 -4.54
N ASP A 264 -3.49 -13.02 -5.03
CA ASP A 264 -2.50 -13.76 -4.23
C ASP A 264 -1.03 -13.38 -4.52
N VAL A 265 -0.80 -12.56 -5.54
CA VAL A 265 0.52 -12.07 -5.94
C VAL A 265 0.57 -10.54 -6.06
N MET A 266 1.60 -10.02 -6.74
CA MET A 266 1.74 -8.60 -7.06
C MET A 266 1.10 -8.32 -8.42
N TYR A 267 0.09 -7.48 -8.44
CA TYR A 267 -0.67 -7.08 -9.63
C TYR A 267 -0.43 -5.61 -9.96
N ARG A 268 -0.48 -5.29 -11.25
CA ARG A 268 -0.43 -3.93 -11.77
C ARG A 268 -1.40 -3.75 -12.93
N SER A 269 -2.26 -2.74 -12.88
CA SER A 269 -3.02 -2.28 -14.04
C SER A 269 -2.54 -0.90 -14.49
N ALA A 270 -2.53 -0.68 -15.80
CA ALA A 270 -2.30 0.63 -16.41
C ALA A 270 -3.61 1.38 -16.72
N HIS A 271 -4.76 0.79 -16.35
CA HIS A 271 -6.09 1.30 -16.65
C HIS A 271 -7.01 1.12 -15.43
N ASP A 272 -8.18 1.75 -15.50
CA ASP A 272 -9.24 1.57 -14.51
C ASP A 272 -9.65 0.09 -14.41
N ILE A 273 -9.88 -0.37 -13.19
CA ILE A 273 -10.35 -1.74 -12.92
C ILE A 273 -11.72 -1.70 -12.25
N ARG A 274 -12.59 -2.61 -12.71
CA ARG A 274 -13.89 -2.89 -12.12
C ARG A 274 -14.02 -4.36 -11.73
N TYR A 275 -14.32 -4.60 -10.47
CA TYR A 275 -14.73 -5.91 -9.95
C TYR A 275 -16.24 -5.91 -9.70
N ASN A 276 -16.98 -6.69 -10.48
CA ASN A 276 -18.44 -6.86 -10.39
C ASN A 276 -18.87 -7.86 -9.29
N GLY A 277 -17.91 -8.42 -8.54
CA GLY A 277 -18.18 -9.31 -7.40
C GLY A 277 -17.00 -9.33 -6.40
N PRO A 278 -16.89 -10.38 -5.56
CA PRO A 278 -16.00 -10.34 -4.40
C PRO A 278 -14.52 -10.42 -4.78
N VAL A 279 -13.69 -9.72 -4.02
CA VAL A 279 -12.23 -9.70 -4.12
C VAL A 279 -11.63 -10.18 -2.80
N GLU A 280 -10.89 -11.29 -2.84
CA GLU A 280 -10.14 -11.81 -1.68
C GLU A 280 -8.64 -11.54 -1.86
N MET A 281 -8.02 -10.90 -0.89
CA MET A 281 -6.59 -10.58 -0.87
C MET A 281 -5.82 -11.58 0.00
N ARG A 282 -4.89 -12.33 -0.57
CA ARG A 282 -4.04 -13.31 0.12
C ARG A 282 -2.58 -12.87 0.14
N ASN A 283 -2.27 -11.89 0.98
CA ASN A 283 -0.98 -11.19 1.00
C ASN A 283 -0.63 -10.57 -0.37
N ALA A 284 -1.65 -10.12 -1.08
CA ALA A 284 -1.50 -9.54 -2.41
C ALA A 284 -1.24 -8.05 -2.37
N PHE A 285 -0.68 -7.56 -3.47
CA PHE A 285 -0.44 -6.15 -3.70
C PHE A 285 -1.02 -5.77 -5.06
N LEU A 286 -1.98 -4.84 -5.11
CA LEU A 286 -2.59 -4.37 -6.35
C LEU A 286 -2.27 -2.89 -6.54
N TYR A 287 -1.58 -2.55 -7.64
CA TYR A 287 -1.38 -1.18 -8.09
C TYR A 287 -2.26 -0.89 -9.32
N VAL A 288 -3.02 0.20 -9.28
CA VAL A 288 -3.91 0.64 -10.36
C VAL A 288 -3.51 2.05 -10.76
N ASP A 289 -3.01 2.22 -11.99
CA ASP A 289 -2.82 3.54 -12.58
C ASP A 289 -4.16 4.03 -13.18
N GLY A 290 -5.08 4.42 -12.30
CA GLY A 290 -6.45 4.80 -12.65
C GLY A 290 -7.39 4.61 -11.46
N ASP A 291 -8.68 4.46 -11.77
CA ASP A 291 -9.75 4.25 -10.80
C ASP A 291 -9.97 2.75 -10.51
N LEU A 292 -10.32 2.42 -9.27
CA LEU A 292 -10.74 1.07 -8.86
C LEU A 292 -12.18 1.10 -8.35
N THR A 293 -13.04 0.26 -8.93
CA THR A 293 -14.39 0.03 -8.42
C THR A 293 -14.61 -1.42 -8.06
N VAL A 294 -15.05 -1.71 -6.83
CA VAL A 294 -15.42 -3.05 -6.38
C VAL A 294 -16.89 -3.05 -5.95
N PHE A 295 -17.72 -3.82 -6.65
CA PHE A 295 -19.15 -4.00 -6.38
C PHE A 295 -19.43 -5.15 -5.41
N GLY A 296 -18.50 -6.10 -5.23
CA GLY A 296 -18.64 -7.16 -4.24
C GLY A 296 -17.81 -6.93 -2.96
N SER A 297 -17.59 -8.01 -2.20
CA SER A 297 -16.87 -7.96 -0.94
C SER A 297 -15.36 -7.95 -1.04
N LEU A 298 -14.69 -7.03 -0.34
CA LEU A 298 -13.22 -6.98 -0.29
C LEU A 298 -12.68 -7.59 1.02
N SER A 299 -12.11 -8.78 1.02
CA SER A 299 -11.62 -9.46 2.25
C SER A 299 -10.14 -9.81 2.19
N GLY A 300 -9.57 -10.23 3.33
CA GLY A 300 -8.21 -10.75 3.41
C GLY A 300 -7.14 -9.75 3.88
N VAL A 301 -5.88 -10.01 3.51
CA VAL A 301 -4.70 -9.24 3.93
C VAL A 301 -3.93 -8.79 2.69
N GLY A 302 -3.54 -7.51 2.65
CA GLY A 302 -2.74 -6.96 1.56
C GLY A 302 -2.94 -5.45 1.37
N ALA A 303 -2.47 -4.92 0.25
CA ALA A 303 -2.59 -3.50 -0.05
C ALA A 303 -3.08 -3.23 -1.48
N ILE A 304 -3.91 -2.21 -1.60
CA ILE A 304 -4.42 -1.67 -2.85
C ILE A 304 -4.00 -0.21 -2.95
N VAL A 305 -3.35 0.13 -4.06
CA VAL A 305 -2.91 1.49 -4.38
C VAL A 305 -3.53 1.89 -5.71
N ALA A 306 -4.27 2.99 -5.74
CA ALA A 306 -4.83 3.56 -6.97
C ALA A 306 -4.37 5.01 -7.14
N THR A 307 -3.95 5.40 -8.34
CA THR A 307 -3.63 6.82 -8.63
C THR A 307 -4.89 7.69 -8.75
N GLY A 308 -6.03 7.09 -9.07
CA GLY A 308 -7.36 7.71 -9.09
C GLY A 308 -8.22 7.37 -7.87
N ASP A 309 -9.53 7.26 -8.09
CA ASP A 309 -10.54 7.00 -7.06
C ASP A 309 -10.61 5.51 -6.69
N ILE A 310 -10.86 5.21 -5.40
CA ILE A 310 -11.21 3.85 -4.95
C ILE A 310 -12.65 3.84 -4.48
N THR A 311 -13.49 3.03 -5.11
CA THR A 311 -14.93 2.94 -4.81
C THR A 311 -15.30 1.52 -4.41
N LEU A 312 -15.65 1.31 -3.14
CA LEU A 312 -16.16 0.06 -2.60
C LEU A 312 -17.67 0.17 -2.39
N LYS A 313 -18.44 -0.53 -3.25
CA LYS A 313 -19.91 -0.51 -3.31
C LYS A 313 -20.57 -1.77 -2.76
N GLY A 314 -19.82 -2.86 -2.55
CA GLY A 314 -20.40 -4.11 -2.08
C GLY A 314 -20.77 -4.08 -0.60
N GLY A 315 -21.97 -4.56 -0.28
CA GLY A 315 -22.39 -4.97 1.06
C GLY A 315 -21.54 -6.16 1.51
N SER A 316 -20.35 -5.84 2.00
CA SER A 316 -19.29 -6.81 2.20
C SER A 316 -19.28 -7.25 3.63
N ALA A 317 -19.52 -8.54 3.92
CA ALA A 317 -19.18 -9.13 5.21
C ALA A 317 -17.66 -9.09 5.39
N LEU A 318 -17.16 -7.92 5.74
CA LEU A 318 -15.79 -7.68 6.15
C LEU A 318 -15.71 -8.25 7.56
N GLY A 319 -15.55 -9.57 7.64
CA GLY A 319 -15.49 -10.33 8.87
C GLY A 319 -14.07 -10.78 9.17
N GLY A 320 -13.64 -10.70 10.42
CA GLY A 320 -12.39 -11.29 10.91
C GLY A 320 -11.14 -10.46 10.59
N LEU A 321 -9.98 -11.08 10.89
CA LEU A 321 -8.58 -10.60 10.93
C LEU A 321 -8.04 -9.88 9.67
N ASN A 322 -8.91 -9.36 8.81
CA ASN A 322 -8.57 -8.66 7.59
C ASN A 322 -7.79 -7.38 7.92
N ARG A 323 -6.65 -7.20 7.26
CA ARG A 323 -5.81 -6.01 7.41
C ARG A 323 -5.47 -5.53 6.00
N LEU A 324 -6.21 -4.53 5.56
CA LEU A 324 -6.08 -3.98 4.22
C LEU A 324 -5.57 -2.54 4.28
N ALA A 325 -4.67 -2.17 3.39
CA ALA A 325 -4.34 -0.78 3.13
C ALA A 325 -4.99 -0.33 1.82
N LEU A 326 -5.79 0.72 1.88
CA LEU A 326 -6.34 1.41 0.72
C LEU A 326 -5.65 2.77 0.61
N LEU A 327 -4.89 2.97 -0.46
CA LEU A 327 -4.22 4.24 -0.76
C LEU A 327 -4.73 4.77 -2.09
N ALA A 328 -5.36 5.95 -2.12
CA ALA A 328 -5.93 6.55 -3.33
C ALA A 328 -5.38 7.97 -3.57
N GLY A 329 -5.00 8.26 -4.82
CA GLY A 329 -4.64 9.62 -5.26
C GLY A 329 -5.87 10.48 -5.53
N GLY A 330 -7.00 9.81 -5.77
CA GLY A 330 -8.32 10.41 -5.77
C GLY A 330 -9.04 10.20 -4.44
N ARG A 331 -10.36 10.08 -4.53
CA ARG A 331 -11.28 9.90 -3.42
C ARG A 331 -11.46 8.43 -3.07
N VAL A 332 -11.55 8.13 -1.77
CA VAL A 332 -12.00 6.80 -1.31
C VAL A 332 -13.48 6.87 -0.93
N THR A 333 -14.30 6.05 -1.59
CA THR A 333 -15.73 5.90 -1.32
C THR A 333 -16.01 4.53 -0.69
N LEU A 334 -16.51 4.51 0.55
CA LEU A 334 -16.83 3.31 1.33
C LEU A 334 -18.32 3.25 1.64
N HIS A 335 -19.04 2.32 1.00
CA HIS A 335 -20.45 2.07 1.29
C HIS A 335 -20.60 0.73 2.01
N GLY A 336 -20.84 0.78 3.33
CA GLY A 336 -20.80 -0.41 4.17
C GLY A 336 -22.10 -1.19 4.30
N GLU A 337 -23.27 -0.57 4.06
CA GLU A 337 -24.59 -1.19 4.34
C GLU A 337 -24.72 -1.85 5.73
N GLY A 338 -23.97 -1.38 6.73
CA GLY A 338 -23.91 -1.93 8.10
C GLY A 338 -22.70 -2.82 8.40
N ASN A 339 -21.73 -2.94 7.49
CA ASN A 339 -20.51 -3.74 7.66
C ASN A 339 -19.33 -2.95 8.25
N TYR A 340 -18.19 -3.61 8.49
CA TYR A 340 -16.99 -2.98 9.07
C TYR A 340 -15.70 -3.14 8.24
N PHE A 341 -15.03 -2.08 7.81
CA PHE A 341 -13.70 -2.17 7.20
C PHE A 341 -12.61 -2.19 8.27
N GLN A 342 -11.63 -3.09 8.18
CA GLN A 342 -10.47 -3.11 9.07
C GLN A 342 -9.16 -2.86 8.30
N GLY A 343 -8.45 -1.80 8.67
CA GLY A 343 -7.17 -1.44 8.08
C GLY A 343 -6.95 0.07 7.93
N LEU A 344 -6.05 0.43 7.01
CA LEU A 344 -5.65 1.81 6.74
C LEU A 344 -6.39 2.35 5.51
N VAL A 345 -6.92 3.57 5.62
CA VAL A 345 -7.50 4.32 4.50
C VAL A 345 -6.75 5.63 4.34
N TYR A 346 -6.16 5.85 3.18
CA TYR A 346 -5.49 7.09 2.78
C TYR A 346 -6.07 7.59 1.46
N ALA A 347 -6.40 8.88 1.39
CA ALA A 347 -6.96 9.50 0.18
C ALA A 347 -6.47 10.95 -0.01
N GLU A 348 -5.95 11.29 -1.19
CA GLU A 348 -5.61 12.68 -1.52
C GLU A 348 -6.86 13.47 -1.99
N GLY A 349 -7.86 12.80 -2.59
CA GLY A 349 -9.13 13.41 -3.05
C GLY A 349 -10.28 13.41 -2.03
N GLY A 350 -10.01 12.96 -0.80
CA GLY A 350 -10.96 12.92 0.31
C GLY A 350 -11.60 11.56 0.57
N ILE A 351 -12.38 11.46 1.63
CA ILE A 351 -13.03 10.21 2.08
C ILE A 351 -14.54 10.40 2.15
N ASP A 352 -15.28 9.59 1.40
CA ASP A 352 -16.73 9.51 1.46
C ASP A 352 -17.12 8.17 2.08
N ALA A 353 -17.69 8.16 3.28
CA ALA A 353 -18.05 6.92 3.98
C ALA A 353 -19.51 6.94 4.44
N ARG A 354 -20.24 5.85 4.20
CA ARG A 354 -21.66 5.72 4.54
C ARG A 354 -22.01 4.36 5.12
N ASN A 355 -22.77 4.36 6.22
CA ASN A 355 -23.28 3.16 6.89
C ASN A 355 -22.18 2.10 7.12
N ILE A 356 -21.04 2.49 7.68
CA ILE A 356 -19.86 1.63 7.83
C ILE A 356 -19.16 1.85 9.17
N VAL A 357 -18.55 0.79 9.70
CA VAL A 357 -17.58 0.89 10.81
C VAL A 357 -16.16 0.78 10.24
N VAL A 358 -15.29 1.73 10.47
CA VAL A 358 -13.88 1.68 10.05
C VAL A 358 -13.01 1.42 11.27
N VAL A 359 -12.41 0.25 11.34
CA VAL A 359 -11.45 -0.16 12.38
C VAL A 359 -10.05 0.09 11.85
N GLY A 360 -9.50 1.24 12.21
CA GLY A 360 -8.15 1.65 11.87
C GLY A 360 -8.03 3.16 11.72
N ASN A 361 -7.12 3.60 10.85
CA ASN A 361 -6.88 5.02 10.60
C ASN A 361 -7.45 5.44 9.25
N ALA A 362 -8.22 6.53 9.24
CA ALA A 362 -8.74 7.17 8.05
C ALA A 362 -8.09 8.55 7.88
N ILE A 363 -7.33 8.74 6.80
CA ILE A 363 -6.51 9.92 6.57
C ILE A 363 -6.83 10.48 5.19
N ALA A 364 -7.36 11.69 5.14
CA ALA A 364 -7.49 12.47 3.92
C ALA A 364 -6.44 13.59 3.93
N ASN A 365 -5.46 13.57 3.04
CA ASN A 365 -4.45 14.62 3.00
C ASN A 365 -3.98 14.88 1.58
N HIS A 366 -4.02 16.14 1.17
CA HIS A 366 -3.40 16.60 -0.07
C HIS A 366 -2.56 17.84 0.23
N PRO A 367 -1.22 17.76 0.14
CA PRO A 367 -0.32 18.87 0.48
C PRO A 367 -0.59 20.14 -0.33
N ASP A 368 -0.81 20.00 -1.65
CA ASP A 368 -1.01 21.12 -2.56
C ASP A 368 -2.45 21.64 -2.61
N SER A 369 -3.44 20.76 -2.39
CA SER A 369 -4.87 21.09 -2.47
C SER A 369 -5.64 20.62 -1.23
N PRO A 370 -5.33 21.12 -0.03
CA PRO A 370 -5.82 20.57 1.23
C PRO A 370 -7.34 20.58 1.37
N GLU A 371 -8.03 21.54 0.75
CA GLU A 371 -9.50 21.65 0.79
C GLU A 371 -10.21 20.52 0.01
N GLN A 372 -9.53 19.83 -0.92
CA GLN A 372 -10.09 18.69 -1.65
C GLN A 372 -10.07 17.40 -0.81
N ALA A 373 -9.06 17.26 0.05
CA ALA A 373 -8.90 16.14 0.98
C ALA A 373 -9.78 16.29 2.25
N GLY A 374 -11.08 16.49 2.04
CA GLY A 374 -12.09 16.49 3.10
C GLY A 374 -12.63 15.10 3.44
N ALA A 375 -13.55 15.03 4.40
CA ALA A 375 -14.29 13.81 4.70
C ALA A 375 -15.80 14.08 4.72
N GLN A 376 -16.58 13.32 3.94
CA GLN A 376 -18.04 13.33 3.96
C GLN A 376 -18.57 12.02 4.55
N LEU A 377 -19.24 12.11 5.69
CA LEU A 377 -19.62 10.96 6.50
C LEU A 377 -21.13 10.89 6.69
N ASP A 378 -21.70 9.69 6.66
CA ASP A 378 -23.07 9.45 7.08
C ASP A 378 -23.19 8.09 7.79
N GLN A 379 -23.52 8.13 9.08
CA GLN A 379 -23.71 6.96 9.94
C GLN A 379 -22.44 6.10 9.97
N VAL A 380 -21.33 6.75 10.34
CA VAL A 380 -19.99 6.15 10.36
C VAL A 380 -19.51 6.01 11.80
N THR A 381 -18.95 4.85 12.12
CA THR A 381 -18.16 4.64 13.33
C THR A 381 -16.71 4.45 12.94
N ILE A 382 -15.78 5.16 13.57
CA ILE A 382 -14.35 4.97 13.38
C ILE A 382 -13.76 4.49 14.71
N VAL A 383 -13.03 3.39 14.67
CA VAL A 383 -12.29 2.86 15.81
C VAL A 383 -10.81 2.93 15.45
N ALA A 384 -10.12 3.93 16.00
CA ALA A 384 -8.69 4.12 15.80
C ALA A 384 -7.93 2.93 16.39
N ASP A 385 -7.33 2.11 15.54
CA ASP A 385 -6.43 1.03 15.93
C ASP A 385 -4.98 1.43 15.64
N ALA A 386 -4.19 1.60 16.70
CA ALA A 386 -2.76 1.93 16.59
C ALA A 386 -1.95 0.90 15.79
N SER A 387 -2.39 -0.36 15.75
CA SER A 387 -1.72 -1.42 14.98
C SER A 387 -2.01 -1.32 13.47
N SER A 388 -3.09 -0.64 13.07
CA SER A 388 -3.45 -0.45 11.67
C SER A 388 -2.63 0.62 10.95
N ALA A 389 -1.96 1.50 11.70
CA ALA A 389 -1.05 2.51 11.16
C ALA A 389 0.22 1.90 10.54
N VAL A 390 0.51 0.62 10.82
CA VAL A 390 1.62 -0.13 10.24
C VAL A 390 1.10 -1.44 9.65
N LEU A 391 0.99 -1.51 8.33
CA LEU A 391 0.72 -2.75 7.62
C LEU A 391 2.02 -3.32 7.08
N ALA A 392 2.36 -4.54 7.50
CA ALA A 392 3.49 -5.30 6.95
C ALA A 392 3.00 -6.67 6.49
N PHE A 393 3.28 -7.02 5.24
CA PHE A 393 2.99 -8.34 4.68
C PHE A 393 4.04 -8.72 3.63
N THR A 394 4.14 -10.01 3.35
CA THR A 394 5.06 -10.55 2.35
C THR A 394 4.27 -11.08 1.18
N ALA A 395 4.45 -10.47 0.01
CA ALA A 395 3.90 -11.00 -1.24
C ALA A 395 4.92 -11.92 -1.89
N THR A 396 4.47 -13.09 -2.33
CA THR A 396 5.29 -14.06 -3.07
C THR A 396 4.77 -14.18 -4.49
N SER A 397 5.66 -14.20 -5.46
CA SER A 397 5.34 -14.34 -6.89
C SER A 397 6.47 -15.08 -7.62
N SER A 398 6.28 -15.34 -8.90
CA SER A 398 7.30 -15.91 -9.78
C SER A 398 7.89 -14.86 -10.73
N SER A 399 9.21 -14.88 -10.94
CA SER A 399 9.88 -14.09 -11.96
C SER A 399 9.38 -14.36 -13.39
N GLN A 400 8.69 -15.48 -13.59
CA GLN A 400 8.06 -15.87 -14.86
C GLN A 400 6.59 -15.42 -14.97
N ALA A 401 6.01 -14.82 -13.93
CA ALA A 401 4.66 -14.30 -13.95
C ALA A 401 4.58 -13.13 -14.95
N GLN A 402 4.07 -13.38 -16.15
CA GLN A 402 3.78 -12.38 -17.16
C GLN A 402 2.36 -12.58 -17.67
N SER A 403 1.53 -11.54 -17.47
CA SER A 403 0.12 -11.39 -17.85
C SER A 403 -0.85 -12.47 -17.35
N GLN A 404 -1.78 -12.10 -16.48
CA GLN A 404 -3.02 -12.86 -16.29
C GLN A 404 -4.00 -12.39 -17.37
N GLU A 405 -4.25 -13.25 -18.35
CA GLU A 405 -5.63 -13.45 -18.81
C GLU A 405 -6.22 -14.53 -17.90
N GLU A 406 -7.48 -14.38 -17.50
CA GLU A 406 -8.23 -15.18 -16.52
C GLU A 406 -7.74 -16.63 -16.32
N ALA A 407 -7.56 -17.04 -15.04
CA ALA A 407 -7.37 -18.44 -14.70
C ALA A 407 -8.55 -19.27 -15.25
N GLY A 408 -8.23 -20.19 -16.17
CA GLY A 408 -9.22 -21.05 -16.83
C GLY A 408 -9.40 -20.80 -18.32
N ARG A 409 -8.78 -19.77 -18.91
CA ARG A 409 -8.77 -19.61 -20.38
C ARG A 409 -7.55 -20.24 -21.02
N VAL A 410 -7.78 -20.87 -22.17
CA VAL A 410 -6.72 -21.24 -23.13
C VAL A 410 -5.82 -20.03 -23.38
N PRO A 411 -4.49 -20.21 -23.54
CA PRO A 411 -3.50 -19.13 -23.57
C PRO A 411 -3.61 -18.18 -24.79
N PHE A 412 -4.64 -18.33 -25.61
CA PHE A 412 -5.07 -17.40 -26.65
C PHE A 412 -6.53 -17.70 -27.02
N GLN A 413 -7.33 -16.66 -27.24
CA GLN A 413 -8.63 -16.79 -27.91
C GLN A 413 -8.44 -16.67 -29.43
N ILE A 414 -9.10 -17.56 -30.19
CA ILE A 414 -9.25 -17.38 -31.63
C ILE A 414 -10.48 -16.51 -31.83
N ASP A 415 -10.28 -15.21 -32.03
CA ASP A 415 -11.37 -14.29 -32.38
C ASP A 415 -11.41 -14.10 -33.90
N VAL A 416 -12.54 -14.47 -34.50
CA VAL A 416 -12.80 -14.34 -35.93
C VAL A 416 -13.71 -13.15 -36.14
N ALA A 417 -13.14 -12.03 -36.60
CA ALA A 417 -13.92 -10.81 -36.76
C ALA A 417 -14.99 -11.00 -37.85
N GLY A 418 -16.25 -11.10 -37.44
CA GLY A 418 -17.41 -11.27 -38.33
C GLY A 418 -18.65 -11.89 -37.70
N GLY A 419 -18.50 -12.66 -36.61
CA GLY A 419 -19.60 -13.28 -35.88
C GLY A 419 -19.57 -12.92 -34.40
N PHE A 420 -20.29 -11.88 -34.00
CA PHE A 420 -20.61 -11.65 -32.59
C PHE A 420 -21.62 -12.72 -32.18
N PHE A 421 -21.23 -13.73 -31.40
CA PHE A 421 -22.20 -14.50 -30.62
C PHE A 421 -22.16 -14.02 -29.16
N PRO A 422 -23.34 -13.79 -28.55
CA PRO A 422 -23.47 -13.44 -27.16
C PRO A 422 -23.00 -14.63 -26.32
N ASN A 423 -22.33 -14.36 -25.21
CA ASN A 423 -22.31 -15.28 -24.08
C ASN A 423 -23.73 -15.82 -23.89
N SER A 424 -23.88 -17.12 -23.67
CA SER A 424 -25.15 -17.78 -23.42
C SER A 424 -25.81 -17.29 -22.12
N GLU A 425 -26.35 -16.07 -22.13
CA GLU A 425 -27.55 -15.70 -21.42
C GLU A 425 -28.72 -15.86 -22.40
N SER A 426 -29.25 -17.08 -22.52
CA SER A 426 -30.61 -17.24 -22.98
C SER A 426 -31.52 -17.33 -21.76
N GLY A 427 -32.33 -16.30 -21.56
CA GLY A 427 -33.41 -16.31 -20.59
C GLY A 427 -34.31 -17.52 -20.77
N GLY A 428 -34.43 -18.31 -19.71
CA GLY A 428 -35.42 -19.35 -19.50
C GLY A 428 -35.83 -19.32 -18.02
N ASP A 429 -37.12 -19.53 -17.77
CA ASP A 429 -37.83 -19.34 -16.49
C ASP A 429 -37.10 -19.76 -15.20
N PRO A 430 -37.35 -19.07 -14.07
CA PRO A 430 -36.69 -19.30 -12.78
C PRO A 430 -37.38 -20.40 -11.98
N GLU A 431 -37.42 -21.64 -12.48
CA GLU A 431 -37.87 -22.78 -11.67
C GLU A 431 -37.12 -24.04 -12.09
N THR A 432 -35.90 -24.23 -11.59
CA THR A 432 -35.37 -25.57 -11.28
C THR A 432 -34.19 -25.48 -10.32
N GLU A 433 -34.17 -26.41 -9.38
CA GLU A 433 -33.37 -26.46 -8.17
C GLU A 433 -31.87 -26.67 -8.42
N SER A 434 -31.07 -25.97 -7.60
CA SER A 434 -29.79 -26.35 -6.99
C SER A 434 -28.73 -27.11 -7.81
N GLY A 435 -27.55 -26.47 -7.90
CA GLY A 435 -26.24 -27.14 -7.85
C GLY A 435 -25.46 -27.14 -9.16
N GLY A 436 -24.32 -26.44 -9.18
CA GLY A 436 -23.32 -26.54 -10.25
C GLY A 436 -22.44 -25.30 -10.34
N ASP A 437 -21.22 -25.42 -9.80
CA ASP A 437 -20.11 -24.48 -9.90
C ASP A 437 -19.53 -24.37 -11.33
N GLU A 438 -18.77 -23.30 -11.56
CA GLU A 438 -17.64 -23.15 -12.51
C GLU A 438 -17.88 -23.03 -14.03
N ASN A 439 -17.26 -21.99 -14.61
CA ASN A 439 -16.92 -21.84 -16.02
C ASN A 439 -15.97 -22.97 -16.46
N THR A 440 -16.49 -24.19 -16.62
CA THR A 440 -15.80 -25.25 -17.35
C THR A 440 -16.22 -25.14 -18.80
N TYR A 441 -15.29 -24.77 -19.69
CA TYR A 441 -15.38 -25.34 -21.03
C TYR A 441 -15.45 -26.86 -20.83
N GLY A 442 -16.35 -27.53 -21.55
CA GLY A 442 -16.56 -28.96 -21.41
C GLY A 442 -15.31 -29.78 -21.76
N SER A 443 -15.49 -31.07 -22.01
CA SER A 443 -14.36 -31.97 -22.30
C SER A 443 -13.43 -31.42 -23.40
N ILE A 444 -12.15 -31.84 -23.42
CA ILE A 444 -11.19 -31.45 -24.49
C ILE A 444 -11.78 -31.67 -25.89
N ASP A 445 -12.65 -32.68 -26.03
CA ASP A 445 -13.34 -33.00 -27.28
C ASP A 445 -14.37 -31.92 -27.66
N GLU A 446 -15.08 -31.32 -26.69
CA GLU A 446 -16.00 -30.19 -26.92
C GLU A 446 -15.24 -28.93 -27.35
N ALA A 447 -14.11 -28.62 -26.69
CA ALA A 447 -13.27 -27.49 -27.10
C ALA A 447 -12.64 -27.69 -28.50
N ALA A 448 -12.29 -28.92 -28.86
CA ALA A 448 -11.81 -29.24 -30.19
C ALA A 448 -12.92 -29.14 -31.25
N GLN A 449 -14.14 -29.54 -30.89
CA GLN A 449 -15.31 -29.40 -31.74
C GLN A 449 -15.62 -27.92 -32.02
N ASP A 450 -15.62 -27.07 -30.98
CA ASP A 450 -15.86 -25.63 -31.13
C ASP A 450 -14.85 -24.96 -32.08
N VAL A 451 -13.56 -25.29 -31.96
CA VAL A 451 -12.53 -24.79 -32.87
C VAL A 451 -12.77 -25.30 -34.30
N GLY A 452 -13.18 -26.56 -34.46
CA GLY A 452 -13.56 -27.11 -35.76
C GLY A 452 -14.73 -26.34 -36.39
N GLU A 453 -15.78 -26.07 -35.62
CA GLU A 453 -16.95 -25.31 -36.07
C GLU A 453 -16.59 -23.86 -36.46
N GLN A 454 -15.67 -23.23 -35.75
CA GLN A 454 -15.15 -21.90 -36.10
C GLN A 454 -14.37 -21.90 -37.42
N LEU A 455 -13.51 -22.90 -37.64
CA LEU A 455 -12.78 -23.05 -38.90
C LEU A 455 -13.71 -23.33 -40.08
N ASP A 456 -14.78 -24.09 -39.87
CA ASP A 456 -15.82 -24.29 -40.88
C ASP A 456 -16.56 -22.97 -41.17
N GLY A 457 -16.87 -22.19 -40.14
CA GLY A 457 -17.47 -20.85 -40.27
C GLY A 457 -16.64 -19.90 -41.12
N ILE A 458 -15.31 -19.86 -40.91
CA ILE A 458 -14.38 -19.06 -41.73
C ILE A 458 -14.46 -19.43 -43.21
N TRP A 459 -14.54 -20.72 -43.51
CA TRP A 459 -14.66 -21.19 -44.89
C TRP A 459 -16.01 -20.81 -45.51
N GLN A 460 -17.10 -20.95 -44.76
CA GLN A 460 -18.43 -20.55 -45.24
C GLN A 460 -18.50 -19.04 -45.52
N ASP A 461 -17.92 -18.21 -44.66
CA ASP A 461 -17.84 -16.77 -44.92
C ASP A 461 -17.03 -16.45 -46.19
N ALA A 462 -15.96 -17.21 -46.46
CA ALA A 462 -15.22 -17.09 -47.71
C ALA A 462 -16.07 -17.48 -48.93
N LEU A 463 -16.89 -18.52 -48.84
CA LEU A 463 -17.84 -18.91 -49.89
C LEU A 463 -18.94 -17.86 -50.12
N ASP A 464 -19.33 -17.14 -49.08
CA ASP A 464 -20.23 -15.98 -49.20
C ASP A 464 -19.54 -14.77 -49.86
N GLY A 465 -18.21 -14.79 -49.97
CA GLY A 465 -17.39 -13.69 -50.50
C GLY A 465 -17.02 -12.64 -49.45
N LYS A 466 -17.14 -12.98 -48.16
CA LYS A 466 -16.63 -12.17 -47.06
C LYS A 466 -15.17 -12.53 -46.78
N GLN A 467 -14.41 -11.57 -46.27
CA GLN A 467 -13.06 -11.83 -45.75
C GLN A 467 -13.11 -11.80 -44.23
N SER A 468 -12.90 -12.95 -43.60
CA SER A 468 -12.73 -13.05 -42.16
C SER A 468 -11.31 -12.60 -41.80
N LEU A 469 -11.19 -11.73 -40.79
CA LEU A 469 -9.90 -11.31 -40.25
C LEU A 469 -9.53 -12.19 -39.06
N LEU A 470 -8.30 -12.68 -39.03
CA LEU A 470 -7.74 -13.35 -37.88
C LEU A 470 -7.23 -12.31 -36.88
N MET A 471 -7.90 -12.18 -35.74
CA MET A 471 -7.43 -11.37 -34.61
C MET A 471 -7.03 -12.32 -33.48
N LEU A 472 -5.74 -12.68 -33.43
CA LEU A 472 -5.17 -13.44 -32.32
C LEU A 472 -4.43 -12.49 -31.39
N GLY A 473 -4.96 -12.31 -30.18
CA GLY A 473 -4.24 -11.66 -29.08
C GLY A 473 -3.14 -12.59 -28.57
N LEU A 474 -1.89 -12.34 -28.93
CA LEU A 474 -0.74 -13.12 -28.45
C LEU A 474 0.38 -12.17 -28.01
N GLN A 475 0.49 -11.94 -26.70
CA GLN A 475 1.53 -11.06 -26.14
C GLN A 475 2.80 -11.78 -25.63
N SER A 476 2.82 -13.12 -25.57
CA SER A 476 4.07 -13.87 -25.31
C SER A 476 4.05 -15.26 -25.96
N LYS A 477 5.20 -15.73 -26.47
CA LYS A 477 5.30 -16.98 -27.25
C LYS A 477 5.94 -18.11 -26.44
N PRO A 478 5.17 -19.12 -25.96
CA PRO A 478 5.70 -20.46 -25.78
C PRO A 478 5.94 -21.10 -27.16
N GLY A 479 7.06 -21.80 -27.32
CA GLY A 479 7.46 -22.45 -28.58
C GLY A 479 6.40 -23.37 -29.24
N PRO A 480 5.59 -24.13 -28.50
CA PRO A 480 4.54 -25.00 -29.08
C PRO A 480 3.37 -24.23 -29.71
N VAL A 481 2.92 -23.14 -29.08
CA VAL A 481 1.78 -22.32 -29.54
C VAL A 481 2.06 -21.67 -30.89
N LEU A 482 3.33 -21.37 -31.19
CA LEU A 482 3.74 -20.80 -32.48
C LEU A 482 3.49 -21.74 -33.67
N THR A 483 3.45 -23.06 -33.45
CA THR A 483 3.21 -24.04 -34.52
C THR A 483 1.73 -24.08 -34.89
N ILE A 484 0.84 -24.05 -33.90
CA ILE A 484 -0.62 -23.95 -34.10
C ILE A 484 -0.96 -22.62 -34.79
N TYR A 485 -0.32 -21.52 -34.36
CA TYR A 485 -0.49 -20.21 -34.99
C TYR A 485 -0.22 -20.23 -36.49
N LYS A 486 0.92 -20.81 -36.91
CA LYS A 486 1.27 -20.88 -38.34
C LYS A 486 0.28 -21.71 -39.15
N GLN A 487 -0.26 -22.76 -38.56
CA GLN A 487 -1.28 -23.59 -39.22
C GLN A 487 -2.59 -22.82 -39.41
N PHE A 488 -3.02 -22.05 -38.41
CA PHE A 488 -4.20 -21.18 -38.55
C PHE A 488 -3.97 -20.01 -39.50
N GLU A 489 -2.79 -19.40 -39.50
CA GLU A 489 -2.42 -18.35 -40.47
C GLU A 489 -2.52 -18.87 -41.92
N GLU A 490 -2.03 -20.09 -42.17
CA GLU A 490 -2.15 -20.75 -43.48
C GLU A 490 -3.63 -20.98 -43.88
N LEU A 491 -4.50 -21.36 -42.94
CA LEU A 491 -5.94 -21.53 -43.18
C LEU A 491 -6.61 -20.22 -43.58
N PHE A 492 -6.34 -19.13 -42.84
CA PHE A 492 -6.89 -17.82 -43.18
C PHE A 492 -6.45 -17.32 -44.55
N TRP A 493 -5.19 -17.58 -44.93
CA TRP A 493 -4.70 -17.25 -46.26
C TRP A 493 -5.45 -18.02 -47.35
N MET A 494 -5.72 -19.32 -47.13
CA MET A 494 -6.52 -20.15 -48.04
C MET A 494 -7.97 -19.69 -48.12
N ALA A 495 -8.60 -19.33 -47.00
CA ALA A 495 -9.96 -18.77 -46.99
C ALA A 495 -10.03 -17.42 -47.76
N GLY A 496 -9.03 -16.56 -47.60
CA GLY A 496 -8.92 -15.31 -48.36
C GLY A 496 -8.77 -15.53 -49.88
N GLU A 497 -8.00 -16.55 -50.29
CA GLU A 497 -7.88 -16.96 -51.69
C GLU A 497 -9.20 -17.51 -52.24
N ALA A 498 -9.93 -18.30 -51.44
CA ALA A 498 -11.26 -18.81 -51.79
C ALA A 498 -12.27 -17.69 -52.02
N ALA A 499 -12.34 -16.70 -51.12
CA ALA A 499 -13.20 -15.53 -51.27
C ALA A 499 -12.89 -14.76 -52.56
N ARG A 500 -11.61 -14.67 -52.95
CA ARG A 500 -11.20 -14.04 -54.20
C ARG A 500 -11.67 -14.82 -55.42
N LEU A 501 -11.52 -16.16 -55.41
CA LEU A 501 -11.99 -17.03 -56.49
C LEU A 501 -13.52 -16.95 -56.63
N VAL A 502 -14.27 -16.96 -55.54
CA VAL A 502 -15.72 -16.78 -55.54
C VAL A 502 -16.11 -15.43 -56.14
N ALA A 503 -15.41 -14.35 -55.80
CA ALA A 503 -15.65 -13.03 -56.38
C ALA A 503 -15.31 -12.99 -57.88
N GLU A 504 -14.31 -13.74 -58.35
CA GLU A 504 -13.99 -13.89 -59.78
C GLU A 504 -15.07 -14.71 -60.51
N ILE A 505 -15.57 -15.79 -59.91
CA ILE A 505 -16.68 -16.60 -60.44
C ILE A 505 -17.96 -15.77 -60.56
N LYS A 506 -18.31 -14.99 -59.52
CA LYS A 506 -19.48 -14.08 -59.54
C LYS A 506 -19.41 -13.01 -60.64
N LYS A 507 -18.21 -12.63 -61.11
CA LYS A 507 -18.02 -11.66 -62.21
C LYS A 507 -18.18 -12.28 -63.59
N LEU A 508 -18.04 -13.60 -63.69
CA LEU A 508 -18.13 -14.38 -64.93
C LEU A 508 -19.55 -14.85 -65.24
N ASP A 509 -20.56 -14.30 -64.55
CA ASP A 509 -21.99 -14.64 -64.70
C ASP A 509 -22.35 -14.75 -66.20
N PRO A 510 -22.50 -15.97 -66.73
CA PRO A 510 -22.65 -16.15 -68.17
C PRO A 510 -24.00 -15.58 -68.59
N PRO A 511 -24.08 -14.87 -69.72
CA PRO A 511 -25.36 -14.40 -70.25
C PRO A 511 -26.30 -15.59 -70.41
N PRO A 512 -27.61 -15.42 -70.15
CA PRO A 512 -28.58 -16.49 -70.27
C PRO A 512 -28.47 -17.13 -71.65
N ALA A 513 -28.47 -18.46 -71.71
CA ALA A 513 -28.18 -19.28 -72.89
C ALA A 513 -29.10 -19.03 -74.13
N ASP A 514 -30.06 -18.12 -74.02
CA ASP A 514 -31.08 -17.79 -75.01
C ASP A 514 -30.90 -16.38 -75.64
N ASP A 515 -29.80 -15.66 -75.39
CA ASP A 515 -29.53 -14.38 -76.07
C ASP A 515 -28.95 -14.60 -77.48
N PRO A 516 -29.72 -14.36 -78.57
CA PRO A 516 -29.31 -14.67 -79.94
C PRO A 516 -28.18 -13.77 -80.48
N ASP A 517 -27.79 -12.72 -79.76
CA ASP A 517 -26.75 -11.77 -80.18
C ASP A 517 -25.37 -12.07 -79.57
N THR A 518 -25.22 -13.10 -78.73
CA THR A 518 -23.92 -13.48 -78.14
C THR A 518 -23.15 -14.42 -79.09
N PRO A 519 -21.92 -14.09 -79.51
CA PRO A 519 -21.10 -14.99 -80.32
C PRO A 519 -20.88 -16.32 -79.61
N ALA A 520 -21.17 -17.45 -80.28
CA ALA A 520 -21.06 -18.79 -79.71
C ALA A 520 -19.66 -19.11 -79.13
N ASP A 521 -18.62 -18.47 -79.67
CA ASP A 521 -17.23 -18.62 -79.22
C ASP A 521 -16.96 -17.91 -77.87
N GLU A 522 -17.61 -16.77 -77.58
CA GLU A 522 -17.44 -16.02 -76.32
C GLU A 522 -18.13 -16.73 -75.14
N GLY A 523 -19.27 -17.38 -75.38
CA GLY A 523 -19.97 -18.18 -74.38
C GLY A 523 -19.20 -19.46 -74.00
N ALA A 524 -18.54 -20.10 -74.97
CA ALA A 524 -17.72 -21.29 -74.73
C ALA A 524 -16.44 -20.97 -73.93
N GLU A 525 -15.80 -19.83 -74.21
CA GLU A 525 -14.63 -19.36 -73.45
C GLU A 525 -14.99 -18.97 -72.01
N ALA A 526 -16.12 -18.29 -71.79
CA ALA A 526 -16.61 -17.96 -70.46
C ALA A 526 -16.95 -19.20 -69.62
N GLN A 527 -17.60 -20.21 -70.23
CA GLN A 527 -17.89 -21.49 -69.59
C GLN A 527 -16.63 -22.29 -69.26
N ALA A 528 -15.63 -22.28 -70.15
CA ALA A 528 -14.33 -22.92 -69.87
C ALA A 528 -13.58 -22.21 -68.73
N GLY A 529 -13.64 -20.88 -68.67
CA GLY A 529 -13.08 -20.07 -67.58
C GLY A 529 -13.77 -20.32 -66.24
N LEU A 530 -15.10 -20.42 -66.23
CA LEU A 530 -15.89 -20.75 -65.04
C LEU A 530 -15.50 -22.14 -64.51
N ALA A 531 -15.49 -23.16 -65.38
CA ALA A 531 -15.11 -24.51 -65.00
C ALA A 531 -13.67 -24.60 -64.45
N GLN A 532 -12.76 -23.78 -64.96
CA GLN A 532 -11.38 -23.70 -64.46
C GLN A 532 -11.31 -23.06 -63.06
N LEU A 533 -12.09 -22.01 -62.79
CA LEU A 533 -12.13 -21.35 -61.48
C LEU A 533 -12.84 -22.20 -60.42
N GLU A 534 -13.95 -22.85 -60.78
CA GLU A 534 -14.64 -23.81 -59.92
C GLU A 534 -13.73 -24.99 -59.56
N GLY A 535 -12.96 -25.50 -60.53
CA GLY A 535 -11.96 -26.55 -60.30
C GLY A 535 -10.84 -26.10 -59.34
N LYS A 536 -10.40 -24.84 -59.40
CA LYS A 536 -9.42 -24.28 -58.45
C LYS A 536 -10.01 -24.11 -57.05
N LEU A 537 -11.26 -23.64 -56.96
CA LEU A 537 -11.95 -23.48 -55.68
C LEU A 537 -12.13 -24.85 -54.98
N GLY A 538 -12.56 -25.88 -55.72
CA GLY A 538 -12.67 -27.23 -55.18
C GLY A 538 -11.34 -27.83 -54.72
N ALA A 539 -10.25 -27.59 -55.46
CA ALA A 539 -8.92 -28.03 -55.03
C ALA A 539 -8.42 -27.29 -53.77
N LEU A 540 -8.80 -26.02 -53.61
CA LEU A 540 -8.48 -25.21 -52.44
C LEU A 540 -9.31 -25.64 -51.22
N GLU A 541 -10.58 -26.02 -51.41
CA GLU A 541 -11.46 -26.56 -50.37
C GLU A 541 -10.88 -27.84 -49.74
N GLU A 542 -10.46 -28.80 -50.57
CA GLU A 542 -9.85 -30.04 -50.10
C GLU A 542 -8.55 -29.77 -49.32
N LYS A 543 -7.75 -28.78 -49.76
CA LYS A 543 -6.54 -28.38 -49.06
C LYS A 543 -6.85 -27.68 -47.72
N TYR A 544 -7.90 -26.87 -47.68
CA TYR A 544 -8.37 -26.19 -46.48
C TYR A 544 -8.85 -27.19 -45.43
N LYS A 545 -9.73 -28.13 -45.81
CA LYS A 545 -10.25 -29.17 -44.89
C LYS A 545 -9.11 -29.96 -44.24
N LEU A 546 -8.15 -30.42 -45.05
CA LEU A 546 -7.00 -31.18 -44.55
C LEU A 546 -6.11 -30.34 -43.61
N ALA A 547 -5.96 -29.04 -43.87
CA ALA A 547 -5.21 -28.14 -42.99
C ALA A 547 -5.99 -27.82 -41.70
N ALA A 548 -7.32 -27.73 -41.77
CA ALA A 548 -8.20 -27.47 -40.64
C ALA A 548 -8.19 -28.66 -39.68
N GLU A 549 -8.33 -29.88 -40.19
CA GLU A 549 -8.17 -31.11 -39.41
C GLU A 549 -6.83 -31.15 -38.68
N LYS A 550 -5.72 -30.83 -39.37
CA LYS A 550 -4.38 -30.77 -38.74
C LYS A 550 -4.25 -29.68 -37.69
N GLY A 551 -4.91 -28.54 -37.90
CA GLY A 551 -4.95 -27.44 -36.93
C GLY A 551 -5.72 -27.81 -35.67
N VAL A 552 -6.87 -28.48 -35.83
CA VAL A 552 -7.66 -29.03 -34.71
C VAL A 552 -6.86 -30.10 -33.99
N GLU A 553 -6.24 -31.06 -34.70
CA GLU A 553 -5.39 -32.09 -34.07
C GLU A 553 -4.21 -31.49 -33.28
N ALA A 554 -3.56 -30.45 -33.82
CA ALA A 554 -2.47 -29.77 -33.12
C ALA A 554 -2.97 -29.01 -31.88
N TYR A 555 -4.15 -28.38 -31.97
CA TYR A 555 -4.81 -27.74 -30.84
C TYR A 555 -5.22 -28.75 -29.76
N THR A 556 -5.89 -29.83 -30.14
CA THR A 556 -6.27 -30.93 -29.23
C THR A 556 -5.05 -31.56 -28.58
N GLY A 557 -3.98 -31.82 -29.35
CA GLY A 557 -2.73 -32.37 -28.82
C GLY A 557 -2.07 -31.44 -27.79
N PHE A 558 -2.06 -30.14 -28.06
CA PHE A 558 -1.58 -29.14 -27.11
C PHE A 558 -2.42 -29.12 -25.83
N MET A 559 -3.75 -29.15 -25.96
CA MET A 559 -4.66 -29.22 -24.81
C MET A 559 -4.45 -30.49 -24.00
N GLN A 560 -4.39 -31.67 -24.61
CA GLN A 560 -4.14 -32.94 -23.90
C GLN A 560 -2.80 -32.97 -23.17
N GLU A 561 -1.78 -32.34 -23.75
CA GLU A 561 -0.45 -32.26 -23.15
C GLU A 561 -0.44 -31.31 -21.93
N HIS A 562 -1.15 -30.18 -22.01
CA HIS A 562 -1.05 -29.08 -21.04
C HIS A 562 -2.27 -28.88 -20.13
N THR A 563 -3.35 -29.65 -20.29
CA THR A 563 -4.55 -29.62 -19.43
C THR A 563 -4.83 -30.97 -18.77
N GLU A 564 -5.43 -30.93 -17.59
CA GLU A 564 -5.91 -32.06 -16.81
C GLU A 564 -7.30 -32.51 -17.27
N ALA A 565 -7.70 -33.71 -16.84
CA ALA A 565 -8.99 -34.31 -17.24
C ALA A 565 -10.23 -33.55 -16.74
N ASN A 566 -10.06 -32.60 -15.82
CA ASN A 566 -11.11 -31.70 -15.31
C ASN A 566 -11.11 -30.32 -16.01
N GLY A 567 -10.31 -30.12 -17.06
CA GLY A 567 -10.20 -28.84 -17.76
C GLY A 567 -9.30 -27.81 -17.07
N ALA A 568 -8.76 -28.12 -15.88
CA ALA A 568 -7.71 -27.30 -15.27
C ALA A 568 -6.44 -27.41 -16.11
N TYR A 569 -5.66 -26.34 -16.23
CA TYR A 569 -4.31 -26.46 -16.78
C TYR A 569 -3.51 -27.38 -15.85
N LYS A 570 -2.69 -28.30 -16.39
CA LYS A 570 -1.74 -29.06 -15.55
C LYS A 570 -0.88 -28.03 -14.86
N ASP A 571 -0.99 -27.98 -13.54
CA ASP A 571 -0.26 -27.04 -12.70
C ASP A 571 1.19 -26.94 -13.20
N LEU A 572 1.69 -25.70 -13.21
CA LEU A 572 3.09 -25.36 -13.40
C LEU A 572 3.92 -25.94 -12.23
N GLU A 573 3.96 -27.26 -12.05
CA GLU A 573 4.93 -27.96 -11.21
C GLU A 573 6.32 -27.68 -11.79
N GLY A 574 6.96 -26.65 -11.23
CA GLY A 574 8.23 -26.11 -11.72
C GLY A 574 8.33 -24.58 -11.66
N VAL A 575 7.21 -23.86 -11.52
CA VAL A 575 7.24 -22.43 -11.23
C VAL A 575 7.52 -22.23 -9.75
N THR A 576 8.80 -22.13 -9.43
CA THR A 576 9.23 -21.69 -8.10
C THR A 576 8.75 -20.25 -7.90
N LEU A 577 8.05 -19.99 -6.79
CA LEU A 577 7.87 -18.65 -6.25
C LEU A 577 9.23 -18.13 -5.79
N ASP A 578 10.01 -17.65 -6.74
CA ASP A 578 11.40 -17.20 -6.57
C ASP A 578 11.50 -15.71 -6.26
N VAL A 579 10.37 -14.98 -6.32
CA VAL A 579 10.30 -13.56 -5.98
C VAL A 579 9.49 -13.39 -4.70
N THR A 580 10.17 -12.97 -3.64
CA THR A 580 9.54 -12.58 -2.38
C THR A 580 9.79 -11.10 -2.16
N ARG A 581 8.72 -10.32 -1.93
CA ARG A 581 8.82 -8.89 -1.62
C ARG A 581 8.07 -8.58 -0.34
N GLU A 582 8.77 -7.93 0.58
CA GLU A 582 8.18 -7.38 1.80
C GLU A 582 7.58 -6.02 1.48
N TYR A 583 6.29 -5.86 1.77
CA TYR A 583 5.59 -4.59 1.72
C TYR A 583 5.36 -4.11 3.13
N ARG A 584 5.83 -2.89 3.42
CA ARG A 584 5.62 -2.22 4.71
C ARG A 584 5.10 -0.81 4.47
N ILE A 585 3.83 -0.59 4.79
CA ILE A 585 3.18 0.72 4.78
C ILE A 585 3.07 1.19 6.23
N ASP A 586 3.91 2.14 6.60
CA ASP A 586 3.95 2.71 7.95
C ASP A 586 3.57 4.19 7.86
N VAL A 587 2.37 4.54 8.29
CA VAL A 587 1.88 5.93 8.27
C VAL A 587 2.85 6.87 8.97
N ASN A 588 3.50 6.41 10.05
CA ASN A 588 4.40 7.26 10.81
C ASN A 588 5.65 7.60 10.00
N SER A 589 6.14 6.73 9.10
CA SER A 589 7.33 7.06 8.29
C SER A 589 7.13 8.23 7.33
N TYR A 590 5.87 8.63 7.10
CA TYR A 590 5.51 9.79 6.27
C TYR A 590 5.24 11.06 7.10
N LEU A 591 5.47 11.02 8.41
CA LEU A 591 5.47 12.21 9.26
C LEU A 591 6.88 12.83 9.30
N PRO A 592 6.99 14.16 9.55
CA PRO A 592 8.28 14.79 9.77
C PRO A 592 9.04 14.14 10.92
N GLU A 593 10.37 14.16 10.86
CA GLU A 593 11.25 13.55 11.86
C GLU A 593 10.94 14.01 13.30
N SER A 594 10.49 15.26 13.46
CA SER A 594 10.11 15.82 14.76
C SER A 594 8.90 15.14 15.42
N GLU A 595 8.07 14.43 14.65
CA GLU A 595 6.87 13.74 15.14
C GLU A 595 7.08 12.21 15.27
N LEU A 596 8.19 11.67 14.75
CA LEU A 596 8.49 10.23 14.76
C LEU A 596 8.80 9.68 16.14
N TYR A 597 9.46 10.47 16.99
CA TYR A 597 9.91 10.03 18.31
C TYR A 597 9.49 11.02 19.38
N LYS A 598 8.98 10.49 20.49
CA LYS A 598 8.67 11.27 21.69
C LYS A 598 9.55 10.81 22.84
N ILE A 599 10.02 11.79 23.61
CA ILE A 599 10.70 11.52 24.88
C ILE A 599 9.63 11.52 25.97
N GLY A 600 9.21 10.33 26.41
CA GLY A 600 8.21 10.17 27.47
C GLY A 600 8.76 10.42 28.87
N TYR A 601 10.08 10.28 29.05
CA TYR A 601 10.76 10.52 30.32
C TYR A 601 12.12 11.16 30.07
N TRP A 602 12.48 12.14 30.90
CA TRP A 602 13.77 12.81 30.87
C TRP A 602 14.26 13.07 32.30
N HIS A 603 15.49 12.64 32.60
CA HIS A 603 16.10 12.92 33.89
C HIS A 603 17.62 13.06 33.77
N VAL A 604 18.18 14.07 34.45
CA VAL A 604 19.62 14.31 34.53
C VAL A 604 20.10 14.01 35.94
N TYR A 605 21.17 13.24 36.07
CA TYR A 605 21.84 13.00 37.35
C TYR A 605 23.34 13.26 37.28
N GLY A 606 23.90 13.60 38.44
CA GLY A 606 25.35 13.62 38.61
C GLY A 606 25.87 12.19 38.66
N TYR A 607 26.72 11.82 37.71
CA TYR A 607 27.36 10.52 37.70
C TYR A 607 28.70 10.61 38.43
N LYS A 608 28.99 9.61 39.27
CA LYS A 608 30.34 9.34 39.76
C LYS A 608 30.70 7.94 39.26
N PRO A 609 31.74 7.79 38.42
CA PRO A 609 32.17 6.49 37.92
C PRO A 609 32.59 5.53 39.04
#